data_AF-A0AAD1TI66-F1
#
_entry.id   AF-A0AAD1TI66-F1
#
_cell.length_a   1.000
_cell.length_b   1.000
_cell.length_c   1.000
_cell.angle_alpha   90.00
_cell.angle_beta   90.00
_cell.angle_gamma   90.00
#
_symmetry.space_group_name_H-M   'P 1'
#
loop_
_entity.id
_entity.type
_entity.pdbx_description
1 polymer ?
#
loop_
_entity_poly.entity_id
_entity_poly.type
_entity_poly.pdbx_seq_one_letter_code
_entity_poly.pdbx_strand_id
1 'polypeptide(L)'
;VSFGNRRNVVRLICGGETQVPDRRWLVTRLKDMGFAPVDLYALIHASGTREFDVSFMTSQLLDRFWAGWEAARSAQGTKWAGFTAVAISRQGLKKVTFL
;
A
#
# COMPACT_ATOMS: atom_id res chain seq x y z
N VAL A 1 6.15 -19.58 -14.84
CA VAL A 1 6.18 -18.99 -13.48
C VAL A 1 4.89 -18.23 -13.29
N SER A 2 3.93 -18.81 -12.57
CA SER A 2 2.63 -18.17 -12.37
C SER A 2 2.83 -16.91 -11.54
N PHE A 3 2.62 -15.73 -12.13
CA PHE A 3 2.56 -14.47 -11.39
C PHE A 3 1.40 -14.58 -10.40
N GLY A 4 1.72 -14.95 -9.16
CA GLY A 4 0.73 -15.17 -8.10
C GLY A 4 -0.22 -13.99 -8.05
N ASN A 5 -1.53 -14.28 -8.14
CA ASN A 5 -2.62 -13.32 -8.11
C ASN A 5 -2.32 -12.20 -7.10
N ARG A 6 -1.91 -11.01 -7.57
CA ARG A 6 -1.78 -9.82 -6.73
C ARG A 6 -3.16 -9.55 -6.16
N ARG A 7 -3.31 -9.72 -4.84
CA ARG A 7 -4.56 -9.51 -4.11
C ARG A 7 -4.33 -8.43 -3.06
N ASN A 8 -5.32 -7.55 -2.94
CA ASN A 8 -5.35 -6.48 -1.95
C ASN A 8 -4.06 -5.64 -1.96
N VAL A 9 -3.62 -5.21 -3.15
CA VAL A 9 -2.34 -4.53 -3.34
C VAL A 9 -2.55 -3.04 -3.60
N VAL A 10 -1.84 -2.23 -2.83
CA VAL A 10 -1.60 -0.81 -3.11
C VAL A 10 -0.15 -0.61 -3.51
N ARG A 11 0.07 0.24 -4.52
CA ARG A 11 1.37 0.75 -4.89
C ARG A 11 1.54 2.15 -4.36
N LEU A 12 2.63 2.39 -3.65
CA LEU A 12 3.07 3.69 -3.22
C LEU A 12 4.19 4.16 -4.15
N ILE A 13 4.01 5.33 -4.75
CA ILE A 13 4.96 5.93 -5.68
C ILE A 13 5.52 7.19 -5.04
N CYS A 14 6.84 7.22 -4.83
CA CYS A 14 7.55 8.37 -4.28
C CYS A 14 7.98 9.34 -5.39
N GLY A 15 7.29 10.48 -5.51
CA GLY A 15 7.67 11.58 -6.40
C GLY A 15 8.75 12.50 -5.84
N GLY A 16 9.19 13.47 -6.65
CA GLY A 16 10.08 14.57 -6.24
C GLY A 16 11.59 14.28 -6.29
N GLU A 17 12.41 15.29 -6.02
CA GLU A 17 13.89 15.18 -6.01
C GLU A 17 14.46 14.59 -4.70
N THR A 18 13.61 14.28 -3.73
CA THR A 18 14.02 13.78 -2.42
C THR A 18 14.54 12.34 -2.48
N GLN A 19 15.42 11.99 -1.54
CA GLN A 19 15.97 10.64 -1.40
C GLN A 19 14.83 9.61 -1.27
N VAL A 20 14.90 8.56 -2.10
CA VAL A 20 13.94 7.45 -2.05
C VAL A 20 14.06 6.78 -0.69
N PRO A 21 12.98 6.72 0.12
CA PRO A 21 13.05 6.08 1.42
C PRO A 21 13.23 4.58 1.26
N ASP A 22 13.78 3.95 2.29
CA ASP A 22 13.94 2.50 2.28
C ASP A 22 12.66 1.78 2.76
N ARG A 23 12.68 0.45 2.68
CA ARG A 23 11.61 -0.41 3.20
C ARG A 23 11.33 -0.17 4.69
N ARG A 24 12.34 0.16 5.51
CA ARG A 24 12.19 0.34 6.96
C ARG A 24 11.39 1.60 7.28
N TRP A 25 11.61 2.67 6.52
CA TRP A 25 10.82 3.89 6.58
C TRP A 25 9.34 3.57 6.29
N LEU A 26 9.06 2.80 5.24
CA LEU A 26 7.68 2.46 4.89
C LEU A 26 6.99 1.62 5.97
N VAL A 27 7.67 0.63 6.55
CA VAL A 27 7.14 -0.17 7.67
C VAL A 27 6.79 0.72 8.87
N THR A 28 7.64 1.70 9.18
CA THR A 28 7.37 2.65 10.27
C THR A 28 6.10 3.44 10.00
N ARG A 29 5.90 3.91 8.77
CA ARG A 29 4.69 4.68 8.42
C ARG A 29 3.42 3.86 8.41
N LEU A 30 3.49 2.60 7.98
CA LEU A 30 2.35 1.69 8.08
C LEU A 30 1.98 1.44 9.55
N LYS A 31 2.97 1.36 10.45
CA LYS A 31 2.71 1.30 11.90
C LYS A 31 2.06 2.57 12.43
N ASP A 32 2.50 3.75 11.99
CA ASP A 32 1.86 5.03 12.35
C ASP A 32 0.39 5.09 11.88
N MET A 33 0.05 4.42 10.77
CA MET A 33 -1.33 4.22 10.30
C MET A 33 -2.09 3.09 11.03
N GLY A 34 -1.47 2.44 12.02
CA GLY A 34 -2.08 1.40 12.83
C GLY A 34 -2.06 0.00 12.21
N PHE A 35 -1.17 -0.26 11.25
CA PHE A 35 -0.93 -1.60 10.70
C PHE A 35 0.23 -2.31 11.40
N ALA A 36 0.04 -3.59 11.68
CA ALA A 36 1.06 -4.50 12.18
C ALA A 36 1.63 -5.37 11.04
N PRO A 37 2.82 -5.97 11.21
CA PRO A 37 3.38 -6.89 10.21
C PRO A 37 2.44 -8.05 9.84
N VAL A 38 1.62 -8.51 10.79
CA VAL A 38 0.63 -9.60 10.57
C VAL A 38 -0.50 -9.18 9.62
N ASP A 39 -0.76 -7.88 9.45
CA ASP A 39 -1.77 -7.37 8.53
C ASP A 39 -1.29 -7.39 7.06
N LEU A 40 0.02 -7.53 6.85
CA LEU A 40 0.65 -7.46 5.54
C LEU A 40 0.99 -8.86 5.04
N TYR A 41 0.52 -9.17 3.83
CA TYR A 41 0.94 -10.37 3.11
C TYR A 41 2.35 -10.21 2.53
N ALA A 42 2.64 -9.05 1.95
CA ALA A 42 3.95 -8.74 1.37
C ALA A 42 4.21 -7.24 1.34
N LEU A 43 5.48 -6.86 1.46
CA LEU A 43 5.98 -5.52 1.17
C LEU A 43 7.19 -5.67 0.27
N ILE A 44 7.04 -5.25 -0.98
CA ILE A 44 8.02 -5.40 -2.05
C ILE A 44 8.50 -4.01 -2.46
N HIS A 45 9.81 -3.81 -2.40
CA HIS A 45 10.48 -2.63 -2.96
C HIS A 45 11.52 -3.12 -3.96
N ALA A 46 11.33 -2.82 -5.24
CA ALA A 46 12.34 -3.12 -6.24
C ALA A 46 13.45 -2.08 -6.13
N SER A 47 14.67 -2.53 -5.84
CA SER A 47 15.83 -1.64 -5.73
C SER A 47 16.00 -0.80 -7.01
N GLY A 48 16.34 0.48 -6.86
CA GLY A 48 16.41 1.43 -7.99
C GLY A 48 15.07 1.99 -8.46
N THR A 49 13.94 1.51 -7.91
CA THR A 49 12.61 2.07 -8.20
C THR A 49 12.10 2.96 -7.07
N ARG A 50 11.19 3.86 -7.42
CA ARG A 50 10.43 4.72 -6.49
C ARG A 50 9.09 4.10 -6.11
N GLU A 51 8.93 2.79 -6.34
CA GLU A 51 7.66 2.08 -6.20
C GLU A 51 7.73 1.05 -5.07
N PHE A 52 6.73 1.07 -4.21
CA PHE A 52 6.56 0.10 -3.14
C PHE A 52 5.21 -0.57 -3.28
N ASP A 53 5.20 -1.88 -3.46
CA ASP A 53 3.97 -2.67 -3.47
C ASP A 53 3.72 -3.22 -2.07
N VAL A 54 2.57 -2.85 -1.50
CA VAL A 54 2.10 -3.34 -0.20
C VAL A 54 0.86 -4.18 -0.44
N SER A 55 0.93 -5.46 -0.10
CA SER A 55 -0.16 -6.42 -0.17
C SER A 55 -0.68 -6.70 1.23
N PHE A 56 -2.00 -6.62 1.41
CA PHE A 56 -2.66 -6.87 2.69
C PHE A 56 -3.26 -8.28 2.74
N MET A 57 -3.31 -8.87 3.93
CA MET A 57 -3.89 -10.20 4.14
C MET A 57 -5.35 -10.31 3.70
N THR A 58 -6.14 -9.25 3.89
CA THR A 58 -7.57 -9.21 3.56
C THR A 58 -7.94 -7.93 2.80
N SER A 59 -9.08 -7.94 2.10
CA SER A 59 -9.62 -6.75 1.44
C SER A 59 -10.00 -5.66 2.44
N GLN A 60 -10.53 -6.04 3.60
CA GLN A 60 -10.89 -5.12 4.69
C GLN A 60 -9.68 -4.31 5.19
N LEU A 61 -8.50 -4.94 5.25
CA LEU A 61 -7.26 -4.25 5.60
C LEU A 61 -6.82 -3.26 4.51
N LEU A 62 -7.02 -3.59 3.23
CA LEU A 62 -6.80 -2.63 2.14
C LEU A 62 -7.80 -1.46 2.21
N ASP A 63 -9.06 -1.71 2.53
CA ASP A 63 -10.07 -0.64 2.69
C ASP A 63 -9.72 0.27 3.87
N ARG A 64 -9.27 -0.31 5.00
CA ARG A 64 -8.73 0.44 6.14
C ARG A 64 -7.53 1.28 5.74
N PHE A 65 -6.67 0.78 4.85
CA PHE A 65 -5.54 1.54 4.34
C PHE A 65 -6.04 2.77 3.58
N TRP A 66 -7.01 2.62 2.68
CA TRP A 66 -7.56 3.76 1.93
C TRP A 66 -8.25 4.78 2.84
N ALA A 67 -8.97 4.33 3.86
CA ALA A 67 -9.60 5.21 4.84
C ALA A 67 -8.56 6.01 5.63
N GLY A 68 -7.47 5.37 6.06
CA GLY A 68 -6.38 6.03 6.79
C GLY A 68 -5.47 6.88 5.90
N TRP A 69 -5.32 6.51 4.62
CA TRP A 69 -4.43 7.17 3.67
C TRP A 69 -4.78 8.64 3.46
N GLU A 70 -6.06 8.94 3.28
CA GLU A 70 -6.49 10.31 3.00
C GLU A 70 -6.22 11.24 4.19
N ALA A 71 -6.48 10.75 5.41
CA ALA A 71 -6.17 11.47 6.64
C ALA A 71 -4.65 11.63 6.83
N ALA A 72 -3.87 10.56 6.61
CA ALA A 72 -2.43 10.57 6.79
C ALA A 72 -1.73 11.51 5.79
N ARG A 73 -2.22 11.60 4.55
CA ARG A 73 -1.68 12.48 3.50
C ARG A 73 -2.08 13.95 3.72
N SER A 74 -3.25 14.21 4.28
CA SER A 74 -3.77 15.58 4.47
C SER A 74 -3.32 16.22 5.79
N ALA A 75 -2.73 15.44 6.71
CA ALA A 75 -2.23 15.95 7.97
C ALA A 75 -1.08 16.96 7.78
N GLN A 76 -1.10 18.03 8.56
CA GLN A 76 -0.04 19.03 8.56
C GLN A 76 1.29 18.41 9.01
N GLY A 77 2.37 18.67 8.26
CA GLY A 77 3.67 18.05 8.51
C GLY A 77 3.77 16.57 8.13
N THR A 78 2.83 16.08 7.30
CA THR A 78 2.82 14.68 6.86
C THR A 78 4.16 14.25 6.28
N LYS A 79 4.55 13.03 6.60
CA LYS A 79 5.71 12.35 6.01
C LYS A 79 5.37 11.68 4.67
N TRP A 80 4.10 11.72 4.27
CA TRP A 80 3.62 11.23 2.99
C TRP A 80 3.67 12.29 1.87
N ALA A 81 4.28 13.45 2.13
CA ALA A 81 4.50 14.46 1.10
C ALA A 81 5.26 13.85 -0.10
N GLY A 82 4.74 14.08 -1.31
CA GLY A 82 5.31 13.52 -2.54
C GLY A 82 4.94 12.06 -2.83
N PHE A 83 4.20 11.38 -1.95
CA PHE A 83 3.71 10.04 -2.21
C PHE A 83 2.34 10.03 -2.89
N THR A 84 2.19 9.13 -3.85
CA THR A 84 0.89 8.78 -4.46
C THR A 84 0.58 7.31 -4.21
N ALA A 85 -0.64 7.01 -3.78
CA ALA A 85 -1.12 5.64 -3.63
C ALA A 85 -2.01 5.25 -4.83
N VAL A 86 -1.72 4.12 -5.46
CA VAL A 86 -2.45 3.58 -6.62
C VAL A 86 -2.95 2.17 -6.29
N ALA A 87 -4.22 1.91 -6.53
CA ALA A 87 -4.77 0.57 -6.38
C ALA A 87 -4.29 -0.34 -7.52
N ILE A 88 -3.52 -1.39 -7.19
CA ILE A 88 -3.04 -2.38 -8.17
C ILE A 88 -3.99 -3.57 -8.25
N SER A 89 -4.58 -3.95 -7.12
CA SER A 89 -5.66 -4.93 -7.08
C SER A 89 -6.63 -4.60 -5.95
N ARG A 90 -7.90 -4.34 -6.31
CA ARG A 90 -9.03 -4.48 -5.39
C ARG A 90 -9.73 -5.76 -5.82
N GLN A 91 -10.13 -6.62 -4.88
CA GLN A 91 -11.10 -7.66 -5.23
C GLN A 91 -12.37 -6.93 -5.66
N GLY A 92 -12.57 -6.78 -6.97
CA GLY A 92 -13.89 -6.50 -7.50
C GLY A 92 -14.78 -7.62 -6.99
N LEU A 93 -15.88 -7.26 -6.34
CA LEU A 93 -16.97 -8.16 -5.99
C LEU A 93 -17.14 -9.16 -7.13
N LYS A 94 -16.73 -10.42 -6.92
CA LYS A 94 -17.05 -11.48 -7.86
C LYS A 94 -18.56 -11.56 -7.84
N LYS A 95 -19.20 -11.08 -8.91
CA LYS A 95 -20.63 -11.26 -9.15
C LYS A 95 -20.86 -12.76 -9.17
N VAL A 96 -21.45 -13.29 -8.10
CA VAL A 96 -21.87 -14.69 -8.04
C VAL A 96 -23.11 -14.77 -8.92
N THR A 97 -22.95 -15.24 -10.15
CA THR A 97 -24.08 -15.67 -10.97
C THR A 97 -24.48 -17.04 -10.46
N PHE A 98 -25.61 -17.13 -9.77
CA PHE A 98 -26.29 -18.41 -9.58
C PHE A 98 -26.85 -18.81 -10.95
N LEU A 99 -26.44 -19.97 -11.46
CA LEU A 99 -27.00 -20.61 -12.66
C LEU A 99 -28.31 -21.32 -12.30
#